data_AF-A0A1M3E7D0-F1
#
_entry.id   AF-A0A1M3E7D0-F1
#
_cell.length_a   1.000
_cell.length_b   1.000
_cell.length_c   1.000
_cell.angle_alpha   90.00
_cell.angle_beta   90.00
_cell.angle_gamma   90.00
#
_symmetry.space_group_name_H-M   'P 1'
#
loop_
_entity.id
_entity.type
_entity.pdbx_description
1 polymer ?
#
loop_
_entity_poly.entity_id
_entity_poly.type
_entity_poly.pdbx_seq_one_letter_code
_entity_poly.pdbx_strand_id
1 'polypeptide(L)' 'MKNTFYPDLKYPIAELSAYSLAVGIFVISLISNEIIRFEPKDAECFKIWLEKYNIRNVDEEEC' A
#
# COMPACT_ATOMS: atom_id res chain seq x y z
N MET A 1 20.70 1.51 2.86
CA MET A 1 19.74 0.43 2.55
C MET A 1 18.39 1.08 2.33
N LYS A 2 17.80 0.93 1.14
CA LYS A 2 16.52 1.57 0.79
C LYS A 2 15.44 1.03 1.74
N ASN A 3 14.64 1.90 2.38
CA ASN A 3 13.52 1.48 3.23
C ASN A 3 12.47 0.76 2.38
N THR A 4 12.64 -0.55 2.25
CA THR A 4 11.72 -1.43 1.54
C THR A 4 10.52 -1.79 2.38
N PHE A 5 10.57 -1.61 3.71
CA PHE A 5 9.47 -1.91 4.62
C PHE A 5 8.86 -0.64 5.18
N TYR A 6 7.54 -0.66 5.33
CA TYR A 6 6.82 0.30 6.15
C TYR A 6 6.65 -0.29 7.57
N PRO A 7 6.67 0.53 8.64
CA PRO A 7 6.44 0.04 10.00
C PRO A 7 5.18 -0.81 10.11
N ASP A 8 5.26 -1.91 10.86
CA ASP A 8 4.15 -2.85 11.11
C ASP A 8 3.59 -3.59 9.85
N LEU A 9 4.06 -3.26 8.65
CA LEU A 9 3.76 -3.99 7.43
C LEU A 9 4.73 -5.17 7.26
N LYS A 10 4.19 -6.39 7.20
CA LYS A 10 4.99 -7.62 7.09
C LYS A 10 5.66 -7.82 5.73
N TYR A 11 5.19 -7.10 4.72
CA TYR A 11 5.60 -7.26 3.33
C TYR A 11 6.46 -6.06 2.90
N PRO A 12 7.57 -6.28 2.18
CA PRO A 12 8.31 -5.20 1.55
C PRO A 12 7.52 -4.61 0.38
N ILE A 13 7.79 -3.35 0.06
CA ILE A 13 7.21 -2.58 -1.05
C ILE A 13 7.27 -3.32 -2.39
N ALA A 14 8.32 -4.11 -2.62
CA ALA A 14 8.51 -4.85 -3.86
C ALA A 14 7.46 -5.96 -4.05
N GLU A 15 6.79 -6.39 -2.97
CA GLU A 15 5.72 -7.38 -3.03
C GLU A 15 4.34 -6.75 -3.22
N LEU A 16 4.21 -5.42 -3.16
CA LEU A 16 2.96 -4.72 -3.33
C LEU A 16 2.72 -4.44 -4.82
N SER A 17 1.50 -4.69 -5.29
CA SER A 17 1.10 -4.44 -6.69
C SER A 17 0.14 -3.26 -6.82
N ALA A 18 -0.88 -3.21 -5.98
CA ALA A 18 -1.88 -2.14 -6.00
C ALA A 18 -2.51 -1.97 -4.61
N TYR A 19 -3.17 -0.84 -4.39
CA TYR A 19 -3.94 -0.60 -3.18
C TYR A 19 -5.26 0.12 -3.46
N SER A 20 -6.20 -0.02 -2.53
CA SER A 20 -7.42 0.80 -2.39
C SER A 20 -7.48 1.33 -0.97
N LEU A 21 -8.09 2.50 -0.79
CA LEU A 21 -8.28 3.13 0.53
C LEU A 21 -9.76 3.31 0.83
N ALA A 22 -10.25 2.62 1.87
CA ALA A 22 -11.61 2.78 2.37
C ALA A 22 -11.59 3.08 3.86
N VAL A 23 -12.00 4.29 4.25
CA VAL A 23 -12.20 4.70 5.65
C VAL A 23 -10.95 4.41 6.52
N GLY A 24 -9.76 4.76 6.03
CA GLY A 24 -8.49 4.56 6.75
C GLY A 24 -7.91 3.14 6.69
N ILE A 25 -8.65 2.19 6.12
CA ILE A 25 -8.19 0.82 5.90
C ILE A 25 -7.63 0.72 4.48
N PHE A 26 -6.38 0.28 4.36
CA PHE A 26 -5.76 -0.02 3.09
C PHE A 26 -5.99 -1.48 2.73
N VAL A 27 -6.62 -1.72 1.59
CA VAL A 27 -6.68 -3.04 0.98
C VAL A 27 -5.54 -3.10 -0.02
N ILE A 28 -4.57 -3.98 0.22
CA ILE A 28 -3.35 -4.07 -0.56
C ILE A 28 -3.37 -5.39 -1.33
N SER A 29 -3.27 -5.27 -2.65
CA SER A 29 -3.00 -6.40 -3.54
C SER A 29 -1.49 -6.64 -3.57
N LEU A 30 -1.07 -7.88 -3.37
CA LEU A 30 0.31 -8.32 -3.52
C LEU A 30 0.57 -8.81 -4.95
N ILE A 31 1.83 -8.91 -5.34
CA ILE A 31 2.24 -9.54 -6.60
C ILE A 31 1.96 -11.05 -6.62
N SER A 32 1.80 -11.67 -5.44
CA SER A 32 1.40 -13.08 -5.29
C SER A 32 -0.09 -13.33 -5.58
N ASN A 33 -0.85 -12.29 -5.93
CA ASN A 33 -2.32 -12.26 -6.01
C ASN A 33 -3.04 -12.44 -4.66
N GLU A 34 -2.31 -12.41 -3.56
CA GLU A 34 -2.91 -12.32 -2.23
C GLU A 34 -3.38 -10.90 -1.95
N ILE A 35 -4.47 -10.78 -1.19
CA ILE A 35 -5.02 -9.49 -0.76
C ILE A 35 -4.93 -9.42 0.75
N ILE A 36 -4.29 -8.37 1.25
CA ILE A 36 -4.14 -8.12 2.68
C ILE A 36 -4.84 -6.82 3.06
N ARG A 37 -5.21 -6.72 4.34
CA ARG A 37 -5.69 -5.48 4.95
C ARG A 37 -4.59 -4.92 5.83
N PHE A 38 -4.39 -3.62 5.75
CA PHE A 38 -3.43 -2.92 6.58
C PHE A 38 -4.02 -1.61 7.08
N GLU A 39 -3.90 -1.41 8.40
CA GLU A 39 -4.37 -0.22 9.08
C GLU A 39 -3.14 0.48 9.68
N PRO A 40 -2.51 1.40 8.94
CA PRO A 40 -1.39 2.17 9.46
C PRO A 40 -1.86 3.11 10.57
N LYS A 41 -0.97 3.38 11.53
CA LYS A 41 -1.20 4.42 12.55
C LYS A 41 -1.39 5.81 11.93
N ASP A 42 -0.77 6.03 10.78
CA ASP A 42 -0.86 7.26 10.00
C ASP A 42 -1.17 6.90 8.54
N ALA A 43 -2.44 7.02 8.17
CA ALA A 43 -2.93 6.71 6.83
C ALA A 43 -2.34 7.63 5.75
N GLU A 44 -2.14 8.91 6.07
CA GLU A 44 -1.61 9.88 5.12
C GLU A 44 -0.14 9.58 4.80
N CYS A 45 0.67 9.35 5.82
CA CYS A 45 2.06 8.95 5.64
C CYS A 45 2.21 7.62 4.87
N PHE A 46 1.30 6.67 5.11
CA PHE A 46 1.31 5.40 4.37
C PHE A 46 0.93 5.59 2.90
N LYS A 47 -0.10 6.39 2.59
CA LYS A 47 -0.48 6.73 1.22
C LYS A 47 0.68 7.39 0.46
N ILE A 48 1.32 8.41 1.05
CA ILE A 48 2.48 9.09 0.44
C ILE A 48 3.63 8.10 0.18
N TRP A 49 3.86 7.14 1.09
CA TRP A 49 4.88 6.12 0.90
C TRP A 49 4.56 5.21 -0.29
N LEU A 50 3.32 4.75 -0.43
CA LEU A 50 2.88 3.93 -1.57
C LEU A 50 3.04 4.69 -2.91
N GLU A 51 2.61 5.95 -2.96
CA GLU A 51 2.73 6.82 -4.13
C GLU A 51 4.19 7.07 -4.52
N LYS A 52 5.05 7.32 -3.54
CA LYS A 52 6.51 7.51 -3.75
C LYS A 52 7.15 6.30 -4.43
N TYR A 53 6.64 5.10 -4.19
CA TYR A 53 7.10 3.87 -4.81
C TYR A 53 6.27 3.44 -6.02
N ASN A 54 5.37 4.30 -6.51
CA ASN A 54 4.50 4.07 -7.66
C ASN A 54 3.61 2.82 -7.51
N ILE A 55 3.16 2.53 -6.29
CA ILE A 55 2.13 1.51 -6.11
C ILE A 55 0.81 2.06 -6.63
N ARG A 56 0.16 1.30 -7.51
CA ARG A 56 -1.05 1.69 -8.20
C ARG A 56 -2.21 1.88 -7.21
N ASN A 57 -2.86 3.04 -7.23
CA ASN A 57 -4.12 3.25 -6.53
C ASN A 57 -5.28 2.87 -7.47
N VAL A 58 -6.03 1.84 -7.12
CA VAL A 58 -7.13 1.33 -7.96
C VAL A 58 -8.34 2.27 -7.98
N ASP A 59 -8.49 3.12 -6.96
CA ASP A 59 -9.60 4.05 -6.84
C ASP A 59 -9.40 5.31 -7.71
N GLU A 60 -8.16 5.61 -8.11
CA GLU A 60 -7.79 6.78 -8.93
C GLU A 60 -7.68 6.45 -10.43
N GLU A 61 -7.87 5.20 -10.84
CA GLU A 61 -7.85 4.78 -12.25
C GLU A 61 -9.18 5.02 -13.00
N GLU A 62 -10.19 5.63 -12.37
CA GLU A 62 -11.49 5.96 -12.99
C GLU A 62 -11.67 7.45 -13.36
N CYS A 63 -10.70 8.07 -14.04
CA CYS A 63 -10.89 9.40 -14.67
C CYS A 63 -10.25 9.47 -16.07
#